data_AF-A0A3D5TF12-F1
#
_entry.id   AF-A0A3D5TF12-F1
#
_cell.length_a   1.000
_cell.length_b   1.000
_cell.length_c   1.000
_cell.angle_alpha   90.00
_cell.angle_beta   90.00
_cell.angle_gamma   90.00
#
_symmetry.space_group_name_H-M   'P 1'
#
loop_
_entity.id
_entity.type
_entity.pdbx_description
1 polymer ?
#
loop_
_entity_poly.entity_id
_entity_poly.type
_entity_poly.pdbx_seq_one_letter_code
_entity_poly.pdbx_strand_id
1 'polypeptide(L)'
;MEEKDLQRLLDMLYGMIDEAKSAPFSAEKCTINRDEALDILTEIRSRMPLEIKKAQELIRAREEYIASAKKEVEKMLRQAELDAKTIVSESETLQRARMKSAEIIHRAEERTNELYRVANSYTEDALRRTEEAIQMALDEVRQSRTRFRAASNEQMQQIRSGNASSSEEKSEENEEN
;
A
#
# COMPACT_ATOMS: atom_id res chain seq x y z
N MET A 1 11.75 14.54 -58.77
CA MET A 1 12.40 15.05 -60.01
C MET A 1 11.65 16.24 -60.61
N GLU A 2 10.36 16.45 -60.27
CA GLU A 2 9.52 17.54 -60.80
C GLU A 2 9.83 18.94 -60.25
N GLU A 3 10.31 19.06 -59.00
CA GLU A 3 10.62 20.35 -58.36
C GLU A 3 11.72 21.14 -59.11
N LYS A 4 12.62 20.42 -59.79
CA LYS A 4 13.69 21.02 -60.62
C LYS A 4 13.17 21.67 -61.90
N ASP A 5 11.97 21.30 -62.35
CA ASP A 5 11.42 21.83 -63.62
C ASP A 5 10.81 23.22 -63.41
N LEU A 6 10.06 23.45 -62.33
CA LEU A 6 9.46 24.76 -62.06
C LEU A 6 10.51 25.82 -61.75
N GLN A 7 11.51 25.46 -60.94
CA GLN A 7 12.60 26.38 -60.61
C GLN A 7 13.43 26.71 -61.85
N ARG A 8 13.69 25.73 -62.71
CA ARG A 8 14.34 25.96 -64.01
C ARG A 8 13.55 26.90 -64.91
N LEU A 9 12.23 26.77 -64.99
CA LEU A 9 11.39 27.68 -65.79
C LEU A 9 11.44 29.12 -65.27
N LEU A 10 11.43 29.29 -63.94
CA LEU A 10 11.62 30.60 -63.32
C LEU A 10 13.00 31.18 -63.60
N ASP A 11 14.05 30.36 -63.50
CA ASP A 11 15.43 30.77 -63.79
C ASP A 11 15.61 31.13 -65.28
N MET A 12 14.98 30.38 -66.19
CA MET A 12 14.97 30.68 -67.63
C MET A 12 14.26 32.01 -67.94
N LEU A 13 13.09 32.25 -67.33
CA LEU A 13 12.38 33.51 -67.49
C LEU A 13 13.16 34.69 -66.90
N TYR A 14 13.79 34.48 -65.74
CA TYR A 14 14.65 35.47 -65.10
C TYR A 14 15.84 35.82 -65.99
N GLY A 15 16.57 34.81 -66.49
CA GLY A 15 17.69 35.01 -67.41
C GLY A 15 17.29 35.70 -68.71
N MET A 16 16.13 35.35 -69.27
CA MET A 16 15.60 36.03 -70.47
C MET A 16 15.38 37.53 -70.25
N ILE A 17 14.98 37.93 -69.04
CA ILE A 17 14.78 39.35 -68.69
C ILE A 17 16.10 40.03 -68.33
N ASP A 18 16.99 39.34 -67.61
CA ASP A 18 18.29 39.87 -67.16
C ASP A 18 19.26 40.11 -68.33
N GLU A 19 19.26 39.21 -69.32
CA GLU A 19 20.10 39.32 -70.53
C GLU A 19 19.44 40.16 -71.66
N ALA A 20 18.22 40.65 -71.44
CA ALA A 20 17.47 41.39 -72.45
C ALA A 20 18.14 42.73 -72.82
N LYS A 21 18.21 43.02 -74.11
CA LYS A 21 18.77 44.30 -74.60
C LYS A 21 17.81 45.45 -74.29
N SER A 22 18.34 46.58 -73.83
CA SER A 22 17.56 47.82 -73.65
C SER A 22 16.93 48.29 -74.97
N ALA A 23 15.72 48.81 -74.89
CA ALA A 23 14.99 49.32 -76.03
C ALA A 23 15.60 50.66 -76.53
N PRO A 24 15.50 50.97 -77.83
CA PRO A 24 15.97 52.25 -78.35
C PRO A 24 15.27 53.41 -77.64
N PHE A 25 16.04 54.41 -77.20
CA PHE A 25 15.56 55.62 -76.50
C PHE A 25 14.95 55.42 -75.10
N SER A 26 15.08 54.25 -74.47
CA SER A 26 14.63 54.03 -73.09
C SER A 26 15.47 52.97 -72.37
N ALA A 27 16.23 53.39 -71.36
CA ALA A 27 17.04 52.48 -70.53
C ALA A 27 16.18 51.60 -69.59
N GLU A 28 14.94 51.98 -69.33
CA GLU A 28 14.01 51.27 -68.44
C GLU A 28 13.20 50.17 -69.16
N LYS A 29 13.27 50.11 -70.49
CA LYS A 29 12.54 49.12 -71.29
C LYS A 29 13.52 48.14 -71.90
N CYS A 30 13.18 46.87 -71.92
CA CYS A 30 13.96 45.82 -72.58
C CYS A 30 13.16 45.17 -73.72
N THR A 31 13.86 44.62 -74.70
CA THR A 31 13.27 43.90 -75.83
C THR A 31 13.48 42.40 -75.64
N ILE A 32 12.40 41.65 -75.52
CA ILE A 32 12.40 40.18 -75.36
C ILE A 32 11.48 39.53 -76.37
N ASN A 33 11.68 38.23 -76.64
CA ASN A 33 10.73 37.44 -77.41
C ASN A 33 9.47 37.22 -76.58
N ARG A 34 8.41 37.93 -76.96
CA ARG A 34 7.13 37.88 -76.25
C ARG A 34 6.53 36.47 -76.21
N ASP A 35 6.60 35.74 -77.33
CA ASP A 35 5.94 34.43 -77.44
C ASP A 35 6.62 33.41 -76.53
N GLU A 36 7.96 33.39 -76.52
CA GLU A 36 8.76 32.53 -75.65
C GLU A 36 8.56 32.83 -74.16
N ALA A 37 8.50 34.12 -73.78
CA ALA A 37 8.22 34.52 -72.40
C ALA A 37 6.81 34.11 -71.95
N LEU A 38 5.81 34.25 -72.84
CA LEU A 38 4.43 33.85 -72.56
C LEU A 38 4.27 32.34 -72.45
N ASP A 39 5.01 31.56 -73.24
CA ASP A 39 5.02 30.10 -73.16
C ASP A 39 5.57 29.63 -71.81
N ILE A 40 6.72 30.17 -71.38
CA ILE A 40 7.31 29.87 -70.06
C ILE A 40 6.35 30.26 -68.93
N LEU A 41 5.73 31.44 -68.99
CA LEU A 41 4.74 31.88 -68.00
C LEU A 41 3.51 30.98 -67.96
N THR A 42 3.05 30.50 -69.12
CA THR A 42 1.89 29.60 -69.22
C THR A 42 2.22 28.25 -68.58
N GLU A 43 3.42 27.74 -68.82
CA GLU A 43 3.88 26.49 -68.22
C GLU A 43 4.02 26.62 -66.69
N ILE A 44 4.64 27.69 -66.19
CA ILE A 44 4.73 28.02 -64.76
C ILE A 44 3.33 28.08 -64.14
N ARG A 45 2.40 28.81 -64.78
CA ARG A 45 1.02 28.97 -64.29
C ARG A 45 0.26 27.63 -64.24
N SER A 46 0.55 26.71 -65.15
CA SER A 46 -0.08 25.39 -65.17
C SER A 46 0.46 24.44 -64.09
N ARG A 47 1.77 24.50 -63.81
CA ARG A 47 2.46 23.55 -62.91
C ARG A 47 2.50 24.03 -61.46
N MET A 48 2.66 25.33 -61.21
CA MET A 48 2.83 25.88 -59.86
C MET A 48 1.68 25.53 -58.89
N PRO A 49 0.38 25.61 -59.28
CA PRO A 49 -0.71 25.25 -58.36
C PRO A 49 -0.67 23.77 -57.93
N LEU A 50 -0.22 22.88 -58.83
CA LEU A 50 -0.09 21.46 -58.55
C LEU A 50 1.02 21.19 -57.54
N GLU A 51 2.20 21.82 -57.72
CA GLU A 51 3.33 21.68 -56.80
C GLU A 51 3.00 22.23 -55.40
N ILE A 52 2.33 23.39 -55.31
CA ILE A 52 1.88 23.94 -54.03
C ILE A 52 0.91 22.98 -53.34
N LYS A 53 -0.04 22.40 -54.08
CA LYS A 53 -1.00 21.44 -53.53
C LYS A 53 -0.29 20.18 -53.01
N LYS A 54 0.64 19.62 -53.77
CA LYS A 54 1.46 18.46 -53.34
C LYS A 54 2.23 18.78 -52.06
N ALA A 55 2.87 19.95 -51.98
CA ALA A 55 3.60 20.36 -50.78
C ALA A 55 2.68 20.48 -49.56
N GLN A 56 1.49 21.07 -49.72
CA GLN A 56 0.50 21.17 -48.65
C GLN A 56 -0.01 19.80 -48.19
N GLU A 57 -0.27 18.87 -49.13
CA GLU A 57 -0.67 17.51 -48.81
C GLU A 57 0.44 16.75 -48.07
N LEU A 58 1.70 16.92 -48.46
CA LEU A 58 2.85 16.33 -47.77
C LEU A 58 2.98 16.86 -46.35
N ILE A 59 2.80 18.17 -46.15
CA ILE A 59 2.83 18.78 -44.80
C ILE A 59 1.72 18.20 -43.93
N ARG A 60 0.49 18.10 -44.44
CA ARG A 60 -0.64 17.51 -43.71
C ARG A 60 -0.39 16.05 -43.35
N ALA A 61 0.06 15.24 -44.31
CA ALA A 61 0.39 13.84 -44.09
C ALA A 61 1.49 13.69 -43.02
N ARG A 62 2.49 14.58 -43.02
CA ARG A 62 3.53 14.61 -41.99
C ARG A 62 2.97 14.95 -40.61
N GLU A 63 2.09 15.94 -40.52
CA GLU A 63 1.45 16.33 -39.25
C GLU A 63 0.58 15.20 -38.68
N GLU A 64 -0.21 14.54 -39.53
CA GLU A 64 -1.02 13.38 -39.16
C GLU A 64 -0.14 12.21 -38.69
N TYR A 65 0.96 11.94 -39.42
CA TYR A 65 1.92 10.90 -39.03
C TYR A 65 2.52 11.18 -37.65
N ILE A 66 2.94 12.42 -37.38
CA ILE A 66 3.49 12.82 -36.08
C ILE A 66 2.43 12.70 -34.98
N ALA A 67 1.19 13.12 -35.23
CA ALA A 67 0.10 13.00 -34.27
C ALA A 67 -0.21 11.53 -33.94
N SER A 68 -0.26 10.66 -34.96
CA SER A 68 -0.44 9.22 -34.79
C SER A 68 0.70 8.60 -33.99
N ALA A 69 1.95 8.90 -34.34
CA ALA A 69 3.13 8.40 -33.64
C ALA A 69 3.14 8.84 -32.16
N LYS A 70 2.80 10.10 -31.86
CA LYS A 70 2.68 10.58 -30.47
C LYS A 70 1.61 9.80 -29.69
N LYS A 71 0.44 9.59 -30.29
CA LYS A 71 -0.64 8.81 -29.67
C LYS A 71 -0.24 7.36 -29.42
N GLU A 72 0.49 6.75 -30.34
CA GLU A 72 1.00 5.39 -30.19
C GLU A 72 2.04 5.28 -29.09
N VAL A 73 2.97 6.24 -29.00
CA VAL A 73 3.95 6.32 -27.90
C VAL A 73 3.26 6.50 -26.55
N GLU A 74 2.26 7.38 -26.45
CA GLU A 74 1.48 7.52 -25.21
C GLU A 74 0.77 6.23 -24.81
N LYS A 75 0.21 5.51 -25.79
CA LYS A 75 -0.42 4.21 -25.54
C LYS A 75 0.60 3.18 -25.07
N MET A 76 1.77 3.13 -25.70
CA MET A 76 2.86 2.23 -25.33
C MET A 76 3.36 2.52 -23.91
N LEU A 77 3.53 3.80 -23.55
CA LEU A 77 3.97 4.21 -22.23
C LEU A 77 2.96 3.79 -21.15
N ARG A 78 1.67 4.04 -21.37
CA ARG A 78 0.61 3.61 -20.44
C ARG A 78 0.57 2.09 -20.28
N GLN A 79 0.76 1.34 -21.37
CA GLN A 79 0.82 -0.12 -21.29
C GLN A 79 2.03 -0.59 -20.49
N ALA A 80 3.22 -0.01 -20.75
CA ALA A 80 4.43 -0.34 -20.01
C ALA A 80 4.32 -0.03 -18.51
N GLU A 81 3.66 1.07 -18.13
CA GLU A 81 3.38 1.39 -16.72
C GLU A 81 2.46 0.36 -16.06
N LEU A 82 1.41 -0.09 -16.76
CA LEU A 82 0.50 -1.13 -16.27
C LEU A 82 1.21 -2.48 -16.13
N ASP A 83 2.03 -2.85 -17.11
CA ASP A 83 2.81 -4.09 -17.10
C ASP A 83 3.84 -4.06 -15.95
N ALA A 84 4.55 -2.94 -15.78
CA ALA A 84 5.48 -2.76 -14.66
C ALA A 84 4.78 -2.91 -13.29
N LYS A 85 3.59 -2.31 -13.13
CA LYS A 85 2.81 -2.45 -11.90
C LYS A 85 2.39 -3.90 -11.65
N THR A 86 2.02 -4.62 -12.71
CA THR A 86 1.64 -6.03 -12.64
C THR A 86 2.84 -6.89 -12.23
N ILE A 87 3.99 -6.74 -12.91
CA ILE A 87 5.24 -7.46 -12.61
C ILE A 87 5.70 -7.22 -11.17
N VAL A 88 5.63 -5.98 -10.67
CA VAL A 88 5.98 -5.68 -9.28
C VAL A 88 5.01 -6.34 -8.30
N SER A 89 3.72 -6.33 -8.61
CA SER A 89 2.69 -6.94 -7.76
C SER A 89 2.75 -8.47 -7.73
N GLU A 90 3.17 -9.07 -8.84
CA GLU A 90 3.37 -10.51 -9.01
C GLU A 90 4.79 -10.94 -8.68
N SER A 91 5.67 -10.00 -8.31
CA SER A 91 7.04 -10.33 -7.97
C SER A 91 7.06 -11.39 -6.88
N GLU A 92 7.80 -12.47 -7.13
CA GLU A 92 7.99 -13.59 -6.20
C GLU A 92 8.38 -13.07 -4.80
N THR A 93 9.14 -11.97 -4.76
CA THR A 93 9.53 -11.30 -3.51
C THR A 93 8.32 -10.80 -2.70
N LEU A 94 7.33 -10.16 -3.34
CA LEU A 94 6.14 -9.66 -2.67
C LEU A 94 5.23 -10.82 -2.23
N GLN A 95 5.10 -11.85 -3.06
CA GLN A 95 4.35 -13.05 -2.69
C GLN A 95 4.99 -13.77 -1.50
N ARG A 96 6.31 -13.96 -1.51
CA ARG A 96 7.05 -14.54 -0.39
C ARG A 96 6.97 -13.68 0.86
N ALA A 97 7.03 -12.35 0.73
CA ALA A 97 6.83 -11.44 1.84
C ALA A 97 5.43 -11.60 2.45
N ARG A 98 4.37 -11.65 1.63
CA ARG A 98 2.99 -11.88 2.10
C ARG A 98 2.83 -13.23 2.81
N MET A 99 3.36 -14.32 2.24
CA MET A 99 3.33 -15.63 2.88
C MET A 99 4.07 -15.61 4.22
N LYS A 100 5.25 -14.96 4.28
CA LYS A 100 6.02 -14.83 5.52
C LYS A 100 5.27 -14.02 6.57
N SER A 101 4.63 -12.91 6.19
CA SER A 101 3.82 -12.11 7.10
C SER A 101 2.64 -12.92 7.65
N ALA A 102 1.94 -13.67 6.81
CA ALA A 102 0.85 -14.55 7.25
C ALA A 102 1.34 -15.64 8.22
N GLU A 103 2.49 -16.26 7.94
CA GLU A 103 3.14 -17.23 8.82
C GLU A 103 3.51 -16.62 10.19
N ILE A 104 4.03 -15.38 10.21
CA ILE A 104 4.37 -14.66 11.45
C ILE A 104 3.11 -14.40 12.28
N ILE A 105 2.03 -13.93 11.64
CA ILE A 105 0.75 -13.67 12.32
C ILE A 105 0.20 -14.96 12.91
N HIS A 106 0.14 -16.04 12.12
CA HIS A 106 -0.34 -17.33 12.60
C HIS A 106 0.47 -17.83 13.80
N ARG A 107 1.80 -17.76 13.74
CA ARG A 107 2.66 -18.15 14.86
C ARG A 107 2.46 -17.27 16.09
N ALA A 108 2.22 -15.98 15.89
CA ALA A 108 1.93 -15.06 16.99
C ALA A 108 0.60 -15.39 17.67
N GLU A 109 -0.43 -15.73 16.89
CA GLU A 109 -1.74 -16.17 17.38
C GLU A 109 -1.64 -17.49 18.15
N GLU A 110 -0.99 -18.51 17.58
CA GLU A 110 -0.74 -19.79 18.25
C GLU A 110 0.00 -19.61 19.57
N ARG A 111 1.07 -18.81 19.57
CA ARG A 111 1.86 -18.52 20.77
C ARG A 111 1.04 -17.78 21.83
N THR A 112 0.20 -16.85 21.41
CA THR A 112 -0.69 -16.10 22.31
C THR A 112 -1.71 -17.03 22.95
N ASN A 113 -2.33 -17.92 22.18
CA ASN A 113 -3.27 -18.91 22.68
C ASN A 113 -2.62 -19.86 23.69
N GLU A 114 -1.40 -20.33 23.40
CA GLU A 114 -0.67 -21.18 24.34
C GLU A 114 -0.30 -20.42 25.62
N LEU A 115 0.11 -19.15 25.52
CA LEU A 115 0.36 -18.30 26.69
C LEU A 115 -0.89 -18.17 27.57
N TYR A 116 -2.06 -17.94 26.97
CA TYR A 116 -3.32 -17.90 27.72
C TYR A 116 -3.62 -19.22 28.42
N ARG A 117 -3.43 -20.34 27.73
CA ARG A 117 -3.65 -21.68 28.29
C ARG A 117 -2.74 -21.95 29.49
N VAL A 118 -1.45 -21.68 29.33
CA VAL A 118 -0.45 -21.88 30.39
C VAL A 118 -0.70 -20.95 31.57
N ALA A 119 -1.00 -19.67 31.31
CA ALA A 119 -1.32 -18.71 32.36
C ALA A 119 -2.56 -19.14 33.15
N ASN A 120 -3.63 -19.57 32.47
CA ASN A 120 -4.86 -20.01 33.13
C ASN A 120 -4.64 -21.27 33.97
N SER A 121 -3.87 -22.24 33.45
CA SER A 121 -3.49 -23.44 34.21
C SER A 121 -2.67 -23.08 35.45
N TYR A 122 -1.72 -22.16 35.32
CA TYR A 122 -0.90 -21.72 36.44
C TYR A 122 -1.73 -21.01 37.51
N THR A 123 -2.65 -20.13 37.10
CA THR A 123 -3.55 -19.43 38.04
C THR A 123 -4.46 -20.41 38.76
N GLU A 124 -5.00 -21.41 38.07
CA GLU A 124 -5.85 -22.45 38.68
C GLU A 124 -5.06 -23.27 39.71
N ASP A 125 -3.84 -23.70 39.37
CA ASP A 125 -2.96 -24.42 40.29
C ASP A 125 -2.54 -23.58 41.50
N ALA A 126 -2.34 -22.27 41.32
CA ALA A 126 -2.07 -21.35 42.41
C ALA A 126 -3.29 -21.21 43.33
N LEU A 127 -4.48 -20.99 42.76
CA LEU A 127 -5.73 -20.88 43.50
C LEU A 127 -6.05 -22.16 44.28
N ARG A 128 -5.95 -23.33 43.65
CA ARG A 128 -6.15 -24.62 44.31
C ARG A 128 -5.23 -24.80 45.51
N ARG A 129 -3.93 -24.53 45.36
CA ARG A 129 -2.96 -24.64 46.47
C ARG A 129 -3.29 -23.69 47.61
N THR A 130 -3.76 -22.47 47.30
CA THR A 130 -4.18 -21.54 48.35
C THR A 130 -5.46 -21.98 49.05
N GLU A 131 -6.42 -22.55 48.31
CA GLU A 131 -7.64 -23.12 48.89
C GLU A 131 -7.32 -24.29 49.84
N GLU A 132 -6.48 -25.23 49.40
CA GLU A 132 -6.01 -26.35 50.21
C GLU A 132 -5.32 -25.86 51.50
N ALA A 133 -4.45 -24.85 51.41
CA ALA A 133 -3.78 -24.27 52.56
C ALA A 133 -4.75 -23.61 53.55
N ILE A 134 -5.73 -22.86 53.05
CA ILE A 134 -6.76 -22.22 53.88
C ILE A 134 -7.63 -23.29 54.55
N GLN A 135 -8.00 -24.35 53.84
CA GLN A 135 -8.81 -25.43 54.38
C GLN A 135 -8.09 -26.16 55.52
N MET A 136 -6.79 -26.46 55.35
CA MET A 136 -5.96 -27.03 56.41
C MET A 136 -5.88 -26.12 57.64
N ALA A 137 -5.64 -24.82 57.45
CA ALA A 137 -5.61 -23.85 58.54
C ALA A 137 -6.96 -23.74 59.26
N LEU A 138 -8.07 -23.77 58.52
CA LEU A 138 -9.42 -23.75 59.10
C LEU A 138 -9.70 -24.99 59.94
N ASP A 139 -9.29 -26.17 59.47
CA ASP A 139 -9.47 -27.42 60.20
C ASP A 139 -8.61 -27.47 61.48
N GLU A 140 -7.40 -26.90 61.46
CA GLU A 140 -6.59 -26.72 62.66
C GLU A 140 -7.27 -25.79 63.69
N VAL A 141 -7.84 -24.66 63.25
CA VAL A 141 -8.61 -23.76 64.11
C VAL A 141 -9.83 -24.46 64.70
N ARG A 142 -10.57 -25.25 63.91
CA ARG A 142 -11.73 -26.02 64.36
C ARG A 142 -11.33 -27.08 65.40
N GLN A 143 -10.20 -27.75 65.18
CA GLN A 143 -9.69 -28.75 66.11
C GLN A 143 -9.23 -28.09 67.41
N SER A 144 -8.50 -26.97 67.34
CA SER A 144 -8.09 -26.16 68.50
C SER A 144 -9.30 -25.70 69.33
N ARG A 145 -10.34 -25.18 68.68
CA ARG A 145 -11.61 -24.78 69.35
C ARG A 145 -12.29 -25.95 70.05
N THR A 146 -12.29 -27.13 69.43
CA THR A 146 -12.91 -28.34 69.99
C THR A 146 -12.13 -28.81 71.23
N ARG A 147 -10.79 -28.85 71.15
CA ARG A 147 -9.92 -29.16 72.29
C ARG A 147 -10.09 -28.17 73.44
N PHE A 148 -10.15 -26.86 73.13
CA PHE A 148 -10.39 -25.83 74.14
C PHE A 148 -11.72 -26.01 74.85
N ARG A 149 -12.80 -26.31 74.12
CA ARG A 149 -14.12 -26.59 74.74
C ARG A 149 -14.10 -27.84 75.61
N ALA A 150 -13.44 -28.91 75.17
CA ALA A 150 -13.30 -30.13 75.96
C ALA A 150 -12.53 -29.86 77.27
N ALA A 151 -11.36 -29.22 77.18
CA ALA A 151 -10.57 -28.84 78.35
C ALA A 151 -11.33 -27.89 79.29
N SER A 152 -12.06 -26.91 78.75
CA SER A 152 -12.88 -26.00 79.54
C SER A 152 -14.02 -26.72 80.27
N ASN A 153 -14.66 -27.71 79.63
CA ASN A 153 -15.72 -28.51 80.26
C ASN A 153 -15.15 -29.41 81.37
N GLU A 154 -14.00 -30.06 81.13
CA GLU A 154 -13.30 -30.86 82.15
C GLU A 154 -12.93 -30.01 83.37
N GLN A 155 -12.39 -28.81 83.14
CA GLN A 155 -12.00 -27.90 84.21
C GLN A 155 -13.23 -27.44 85.01
N MET A 156 -14.37 -27.20 84.36
CA MET A 156 -15.63 -26.86 85.05
C MET A 156 -16.18 -28.04 85.86
N GLN A 157 -16.04 -29.28 85.36
CA GLN A 157 -16.40 -30.49 86.12
C GLN A 157 -15.53 -30.67 87.36
N GLN A 158 -14.21 -30.44 87.25
CA GLN A 158 -13.28 -30.50 88.39
C GLN A 158 -13.60 -29.44 89.47
N ILE A 159 -13.92 -28.21 89.06
CA ILE A 159 -14.35 -27.16 90.00
C ILE A 159 -15.67 -27.57 90.69
N ARG A 160 -16.60 -28.16 89.94
CA ARG A 160 -17.90 -28.58 90.48
C ARG A 160 -17.78 -29.77 91.44
N SER A 161 -16.90 -30.73 91.16
CA SER A 161 -16.61 -31.85 92.06
C SER A 161 -15.84 -31.42 93.30
N GLY A 162 -14.88 -30.49 93.17
CA GLY A 162 -14.16 -29.92 94.31
C GLY A 162 -15.03 -29.05 95.22
N ASN A 163 -15.99 -28.32 94.67
CA ASN A 163 -17.00 -27.61 95.46
C ASN A 163 -18.01 -28.56 96.13
N ALA A 164 -18.33 -29.71 95.52
CA ALA A 164 -19.22 -30.71 96.12
C ALA A 164 -18.54 -31.42 97.30
N SER A 165 -17.27 -31.85 97.14
CA SER A 165 -16.52 -32.49 98.23
C SER A 165 -16.25 -31.55 99.41
N SER A 166 -15.97 -30.27 99.15
CA SER A 166 -15.80 -29.26 100.20
C SER A 166 -17.11 -28.81 100.87
N SER A 167 -18.27 -29.02 100.23
CA SER A 167 -19.57 -28.84 100.87
C SER A 167 -19.98 -30.05 101.72
N GLU A 168 -19.61 -31.27 101.33
CA GLU A 168 -19.83 -32.49 102.12
C GLU A 168 -18.98 -32.52 103.39
N GLU A 169 -17.69 -32.17 103.30
CA GLU A 169 -16.78 -32.05 104.48
C GLU A 169 -17.29 -31.01 105.50
N LYS A 170 -17.85 -29.88 105.04
CA LYS A 170 -18.41 -28.85 105.93
C LYS A 170 -19.75 -29.22 106.57
N SER A 171 -20.51 -30.13 105.97
CA SER A 171 -21.73 -30.66 106.59
C SER A 171 -21.42 -31.70 107.67
N GLU A 172 -20.39 -32.53 107.47
CA GLU A 172 -19.96 -33.51 108.48
C GLU A 172 -19.32 -32.81 109.71
N GLU A 173 -18.54 -31.74 109.51
CA GLU A 173 -17.92 -30.98 110.61
C GLU A 173 -18.93 -30.17 111.47
N ASN A 174 -20.14 -29.91 110.95
CA ASN A 174 -21.21 -29.21 111.68
C ASN A 174 -22.19 -30.15 112.41
N GLU A 175 -22.16 -31.47 112.15
CA GLU A 175 -22.95 -32.46 112.89
C GLU A 175 -22.21 -33.03 114.12
N GLU A 176 -20.90 -32.77 114.27
CA GLU A 176 -20.07 -33.22 115.39
C GLU A 176 -19.89 -32.21 116.53
N ASN A 177 -20.65 -31.10 116.56
CA ASN A 177 -20.54 -30.05 117.58
C ASN A 177 -21.83 -29.84 118.40
#